data_AF-A0A522F2X9-F1
#
_entry.id   AF-A0A522F2X9-F1
#
_cell.length_a   1.000
_cell.length_b   1.000
_cell.length_c   1.000
_cell.angle_alpha   90.00
_cell.angle_beta   90.00
_cell.angle_gamma   90.00
#
_symmetry.space_group_name_H-M   'P 1'
#
loop_
_entity.id
_entity.type
_entity.pdbx_description
1 polymer ?
#
loop_
_entity_poly.entity_id
_entity_poly.type
_entity_poly.pdbx_seq_one_letter_code
_entity_poly.pdbx_strand_id
1 'polypeptide(L)'
;MKKSNLLFATETQLRAVLFFVFFVSFRFSVISQNIGINTDGAAAETGVMLDIKEPTAKTTTAAVQTFFQLKSFDADASALKLRLGFKTDAAQANRYGFMEFLEAGTPTYLNLALQPSGGNVGIRTTAPNTVLDINGSFAFRQGTALALVNGTNSDIAIGAYSFFRITGPTAAFTITGLTGGVDGRIVTLYNTTAQAMTIANNITSAAANQILTLTGANITTPAGPNAVQLQYNSTSARWIMIGGQNTAASGGGSGWLLTGNAGLVDATNFLGTTAAAGDKPLNFRVNNEKAGRIEDSNTAGNVFFGYWAGKSSAVGGMNTAIGSSALNSTTGGIGNTAIGVQSLWSNVNGDRNVAVGWNALYSTVGSDNTGIGMRALASNTVCCNTAIGKEALWSNTSGTPNIAMGYRALYSNITTSSNIAVGNSALYTNATANNVAVGHSALYSNTSGDANIAMGNSAMFFNTTGRRNVAIGDGALTGVSTLSTGDENVAIGRLTMWQATS
;
A
#
# COMPACT_ATOMS: atom_id res chain seq x y z
N MET A 1 -46.91 100.41 -35.59
CA MET A 1 -47.08 99.65 -36.85
C MET A 1 -45.71 99.16 -37.32
N LYS A 2 -45.64 98.00 -38.00
CA LYS A 2 -44.41 97.37 -38.58
C LYS A 2 -43.38 96.91 -37.50
N LYS A 3 -43.04 95.62 -37.46
CA LYS A 3 -41.88 94.91 -38.09
C LYS A 3 -40.51 95.27 -37.46
N SER A 4 -39.57 94.33 -37.19
CA SER A 4 -39.61 92.85 -37.32
C SER A 4 -38.35 92.17 -36.76
N ASN A 5 -38.50 90.96 -36.18
CA ASN A 5 -37.48 89.91 -35.90
C ASN A 5 -36.40 90.26 -34.84
N LEU A 6 -35.68 89.33 -34.17
CA LEU A 6 -35.62 87.85 -34.19
C LEU A 6 -35.88 87.22 -32.79
N LEU A 7 -36.01 85.89 -32.73
CA LEU A 7 -36.26 85.05 -31.54
C LEU A 7 -34.94 84.73 -30.78
N PHE A 8 -34.86 84.97 -29.46
CA PHE A 8 -35.10 84.08 -28.29
C PHE A 8 -34.01 83.03 -27.93
N ALA A 9 -33.79 82.87 -26.62
CA ALA A 9 -32.92 81.90 -25.94
C ALA A 9 -33.73 80.64 -25.52
N THR A 10 -33.21 79.54 -24.95
CA THR A 10 -32.23 79.38 -23.84
C THR A 10 -31.45 78.05 -23.86
N GLU A 11 -30.43 77.97 -22.98
CA GLU A 11 -29.67 76.78 -22.52
C GLU A 11 -28.61 76.09 -23.42
N THR A 12 -27.50 75.73 -22.78
CA THR A 12 -26.44 74.74 -23.16
C THR A 12 -25.38 75.06 -24.25
N GLN A 13 -24.17 74.53 -24.01
CA GLN A 13 -23.07 74.18 -24.96
C GLN A 13 -22.13 75.26 -25.55
N LEU A 14 -20.85 74.85 -25.74
CA LEU A 14 -19.70 75.35 -26.55
C LEU A 14 -19.38 76.88 -26.61
N ARG A 15 -18.16 77.36 -26.28
CA ARG A 15 -16.78 77.15 -26.83
C ARG A 15 -16.47 77.91 -28.14
N ALA A 16 -15.74 79.02 -27.98
CA ALA A 16 -14.86 79.62 -28.99
C ALA A 16 -13.58 80.22 -28.32
N VAL A 17 -12.78 80.98 -29.08
CA VAL A 17 -11.36 80.67 -29.29
C VAL A 17 -10.60 81.88 -29.90
N LEU A 18 -9.24 81.84 -29.92
CA LEU A 18 -8.28 82.84 -30.47
C LEU A 18 -8.16 84.15 -29.62
N PHE A 19 -7.00 84.83 -29.47
CA PHE A 19 -5.61 84.47 -29.86
C PHE A 19 -4.51 85.19 -29.01
N PHE A 20 -3.35 85.46 -29.62
CA PHE A 20 -2.04 85.93 -29.12
C PHE A 20 -1.89 87.42 -28.72
N VAL A 21 -0.94 87.72 -27.82
CA VAL A 21 0.37 88.38 -28.12
C VAL A 21 1.29 88.40 -26.86
N PHE A 22 2.62 88.44 -27.06
CA PHE A 22 3.68 88.45 -26.02
C PHE A 22 3.91 89.84 -25.39
N PHE A 23 4.35 89.87 -24.11
CA PHE A 23 5.62 90.51 -23.68
C PHE A 23 6.00 90.09 -22.24
N VAL A 24 7.28 90.24 -21.85
CA VAL A 24 7.88 89.70 -20.61
C VAL A 24 8.27 90.80 -19.61
N SER A 25 8.10 90.55 -18.31
CA SER A 25 8.85 91.22 -17.22
C SER A 25 8.83 90.41 -15.93
N PHE A 26 10.01 90.18 -15.34
CA PHE A 26 10.20 89.58 -14.01
C PHE A 26 10.76 90.62 -13.03
N ARG A 27 10.34 90.56 -11.75
CA ARG A 27 11.22 90.83 -10.59
C ARG A 27 10.83 89.92 -9.42
N PHE A 28 11.84 89.37 -8.75
CA PHE A 28 11.69 88.56 -7.54
C PHE A 28 11.85 89.41 -6.27
N SER A 29 11.34 88.89 -5.15
CA SER A 29 11.79 89.23 -3.79
C SER A 29 12.22 87.95 -3.09
N VAL A 30 13.27 87.99 -2.27
CA VAL A 30 13.98 86.80 -1.78
C VAL A 30 14.04 86.79 -0.26
N ILE A 31 13.45 85.77 0.38
CA ILE A 31 13.78 85.39 1.77
C ILE A 31 13.94 83.86 1.85
N SER A 32 15.20 83.42 1.79
CA SER A 32 15.75 82.14 2.27
C SER A 32 15.40 80.79 1.57
N GLN A 33 16.47 80.02 1.35
CA GLN A 33 16.59 78.56 1.18
C GLN A 33 16.36 77.90 -0.20
N ASN A 34 17.47 77.80 -0.95
CA ASN A 34 17.98 76.57 -1.57
C ASN A 34 17.13 75.82 -2.63
N ILE A 35 16.59 76.54 -3.62
CA ILE A 35 16.45 75.99 -4.98
C ILE A 35 17.15 76.94 -5.96
N GLY A 36 18.33 76.54 -6.43
CA GLY A 36 19.10 77.28 -7.44
C GLY A 36 18.90 76.66 -8.82
N ILE A 37 18.08 77.28 -9.66
CA ILE A 37 18.12 76.99 -11.11
C ILE A 37 19.39 77.65 -11.64
N ASN A 38 20.26 76.89 -12.29
CA ASN A 38 21.48 77.46 -12.84
C ASN A 38 21.16 78.36 -14.05
N THR A 39 21.71 79.57 -14.05
CA THR A 39 21.58 80.55 -15.14
C THR A 39 22.90 81.32 -15.33
N ASP A 40 24.04 80.63 -15.28
CA ASP A 40 25.31 81.22 -15.70
C ASP A 40 25.30 81.47 -17.22
N GLY A 41 25.46 82.74 -17.60
CA GLY A 41 25.28 83.22 -18.97
C GLY A 41 26.44 82.89 -19.90
N ALA A 42 26.80 81.61 -20.04
CA ALA A 42 27.98 81.14 -20.76
C ALA A 42 27.66 79.98 -21.74
N ALA A 43 27.23 80.36 -22.95
CA ALA A 43 26.89 79.47 -24.07
C ALA A 43 25.66 78.56 -23.85
N ALA A 44 25.10 78.04 -24.95
CA ALA A 44 23.85 77.31 -24.94
C ALA A 44 24.07 75.79 -24.97
N GLU A 45 23.98 75.14 -23.80
CA GLU A 45 23.65 73.71 -23.73
C GLU A 45 22.14 73.52 -23.53
N THR A 46 21.54 72.61 -24.31
CA THR A 46 20.10 72.35 -24.31
C THR A 46 19.69 71.44 -23.15
N GLY A 47 19.58 71.99 -21.94
CA GLY A 47 19.05 71.26 -20.78
C GLY A 47 18.98 72.09 -19.50
N VAL A 48 17.77 72.49 -19.10
CA VAL A 48 17.55 73.16 -17.79
C VAL A 48 17.63 72.12 -16.68
N MET A 49 18.80 71.96 -16.07
CA MET A 49 19.00 71.06 -14.93
C MET A 49 18.75 71.75 -13.59
N LEU A 50 18.12 71.02 -12.66
CA LEU A 50 17.87 71.44 -11.29
C LEU A 50 19.04 70.96 -10.39
N ASP A 51 19.98 71.86 -10.06
CA ASP A 51 21.11 71.54 -9.17
C ASP A 51 20.71 71.78 -7.69
N ILE A 52 20.72 70.71 -6.89
CA ILE A 52 20.42 70.77 -5.44
C ILE A 52 21.74 70.65 -4.67
N LYS A 53 22.38 71.80 -4.40
CA LYS A 53 23.57 71.86 -3.56
C LYS A 53 23.26 71.62 -2.08
N GLU A 54 24.12 70.83 -1.44
CA GLU A 54 24.06 70.55 0.00
C GLU A 54 24.31 71.81 0.87
N PRO A 55 23.77 71.89 2.10
CA PRO A 55 24.00 73.02 3.00
C PRO A 55 25.44 73.08 3.55
N THR A 56 26.07 74.25 3.45
CA THR A 56 27.50 74.43 3.71
C THR A 56 27.86 74.49 5.21
N ALA A 57 28.07 73.35 5.89
CA ALA A 57 28.97 73.24 7.05
C ALA A 57 29.12 71.82 7.66
N LYS A 58 30.20 71.09 7.32
CA LYS A 58 31.25 70.66 8.30
C LYS A 58 32.40 69.90 7.64
N THR A 59 33.48 69.70 8.40
CA THR A 59 34.79 69.22 7.94
C THR A 59 34.98 67.70 8.09
N THR A 60 35.84 67.16 7.22
CA THR A 60 36.65 65.92 7.36
C THR A 60 35.95 64.56 7.42
N THR A 61 36.48 63.66 6.56
CA THR A 61 36.40 62.18 6.61
C THR A 61 35.17 61.51 5.98
N ALA A 62 35.42 60.83 4.85
CA ALA A 62 34.67 59.72 4.23
C ALA A 62 33.15 59.61 4.50
N ALA A 63 32.33 60.17 3.60
CA ALA A 63 30.90 59.86 3.47
C ALA A 63 30.48 59.74 1.99
N VAL A 64 29.42 58.98 1.74
CA VAL A 64 28.92 58.63 0.40
C VAL A 64 28.26 59.84 -0.29
N GLN A 65 28.83 60.32 -1.40
CA GLN A 65 28.19 61.33 -2.23
C GLN A 65 27.10 60.70 -3.11
N THR A 66 25.84 60.88 -2.69
CA THR A 66 24.66 60.27 -3.33
C THR A 66 24.07 61.22 -4.37
N PHE A 67 24.72 61.32 -5.54
CA PHE A 67 24.26 62.20 -6.62
C PHE A 67 22.97 61.70 -7.28
N PHE A 68 21.86 62.43 -7.09
CA PHE A 68 20.65 62.29 -7.90
C PHE A 68 20.77 63.10 -9.20
N GLN A 69 21.37 62.52 -10.25
CA GLN A 69 21.30 63.12 -11.59
C GLN A 69 20.02 62.71 -12.33
N LEU A 70 19.02 63.58 -12.28
CA LEU A 70 17.84 63.53 -13.16
C LEU A 70 18.19 64.12 -14.54
N LYS A 71 18.78 63.29 -15.42
CA LYS A 71 18.85 63.62 -16.85
C LYS A 71 17.47 63.39 -17.48
N SER A 72 16.71 64.46 -17.67
CA SER A 72 15.42 64.46 -18.35
C SER A 72 15.56 64.90 -19.81
N PHE A 73 14.63 64.44 -20.66
CA PHE A 73 14.44 64.82 -22.06
C PHE A 73 15.65 64.60 -23.00
N ASP A 74 15.71 63.39 -23.55
CA ASP A 74 16.18 63.24 -24.93
C ASP A 74 15.13 63.89 -25.86
N ALA A 75 15.54 64.71 -26.82
CA ALA A 75 14.64 65.61 -27.54
C ALA A 75 14.00 64.99 -28.80
N ASP A 76 14.26 63.71 -29.07
CA ASP A 76 13.90 63.05 -30.33
C ASP A 76 13.24 61.67 -30.14
N ALA A 77 12.37 61.32 -31.09
CA ALA A 77 11.70 60.03 -31.28
C ALA A 77 11.01 59.33 -30.06
N SER A 78 9.70 59.59 -29.96
CA SER A 78 8.62 58.63 -29.65
C SER A 78 8.46 57.96 -28.28
N ALA A 79 9.34 58.15 -27.29
CA ALA A 79 9.05 57.69 -25.91
C ALA A 79 9.68 58.55 -24.81
N LEU A 80 8.86 58.99 -23.85
CA LEU A 80 9.31 59.59 -22.60
C LEU A 80 10.04 58.53 -21.76
N LYS A 81 11.32 58.77 -21.48
CA LYS A 81 12.18 57.88 -20.67
C LYS A 81 12.62 58.59 -19.41
N LEU A 82 12.22 58.07 -18.25
CA LEU A 82 12.81 58.46 -16.98
C LEU A 82 13.93 57.49 -16.62
N ARG A 83 15.17 57.98 -16.58
CA ARG A 83 16.36 57.21 -16.18
C ARG A 83 16.84 57.65 -14.81
N LEU A 84 16.76 56.76 -13.82
CA LEU A 84 17.37 56.95 -12.51
C LEU A 84 18.66 56.14 -12.45
N GLY A 85 19.81 56.83 -12.48
CA GLY A 85 21.13 56.23 -12.41
C GLY A 85 21.73 56.33 -11.01
N PHE A 86 22.26 55.22 -10.48
CA PHE A 86 23.00 55.19 -9.22
C PHE A 86 24.42 54.65 -9.44
N LYS A 87 25.42 55.32 -8.83
CA LYS A 87 26.82 54.89 -8.85
C LYS A 87 27.01 53.84 -7.75
N THR A 88 27.22 52.58 -8.13
CA THR A 88 27.19 51.43 -7.19
C THR A 88 28.52 51.12 -6.52
N ASP A 89 29.59 51.84 -6.85
CA ASP A 89 30.93 51.71 -6.25
C ASP A 89 31.65 53.07 -6.27
N ALA A 90 32.43 53.36 -5.23
CA ALA A 90 33.31 54.52 -5.20
C ALA A 90 34.61 54.31 -6.00
N ALA A 91 35.12 53.08 -6.04
CA ALA A 91 36.47 52.74 -6.51
C ALA A 91 36.60 52.46 -8.02
N GLN A 92 35.49 52.20 -8.72
CA GLN A 92 35.48 51.91 -10.16
C GLN A 92 34.74 53.01 -10.93
N ALA A 93 35.46 53.72 -11.80
CA ALA A 93 34.84 54.68 -12.72
C ALA A 93 34.03 53.96 -13.82
N ASN A 94 32.93 54.58 -14.26
CA ASN A 94 32.12 54.17 -15.41
C ASN A 94 31.30 52.86 -15.29
N ARG A 95 30.96 52.42 -14.07
CA ARG A 95 29.81 51.50 -13.86
C ARG A 95 28.62 52.25 -13.26
N TYR A 96 27.50 52.24 -13.99
CA TYR A 96 26.23 52.84 -13.59
C TYR A 96 25.12 51.78 -13.66
N GLY A 97 24.41 51.57 -12.56
CA GLY A 97 23.12 50.89 -12.60
C GLY A 97 22.04 51.90 -12.95
N PHE A 98 21.19 51.62 -13.93
CA PHE A 98 20.06 52.48 -14.30
C PHE A 98 18.73 51.75 -14.18
N MET A 99 17.72 52.44 -13.65
CA MET A 99 16.33 52.08 -13.80
C MET A 99 15.72 52.96 -14.90
N GLU A 100 15.23 52.35 -15.97
CA GLU A 100 14.55 53.03 -17.07
C GLU A 100 13.05 52.71 -17.00
N PHE A 101 12.24 53.73 -16.74
CA PHE A 101 10.78 53.62 -16.83
C PHE A 101 10.35 54.06 -18.22
N LEU A 102 9.65 53.16 -18.91
CA LEU A 102 9.13 53.35 -20.26
C LEU A 102 7.61 53.18 -20.23
N GLU A 103 6.87 54.26 -20.49
CA GLU A 103 5.41 54.19 -20.64
C GLU A 103 5.06 53.68 -22.05
N ALA A 104 5.19 52.37 -22.25
CA ALA A 104 4.68 51.70 -23.44
C ALA A 104 3.16 51.53 -23.32
N GLY A 105 2.42 51.91 -24.37
CA GLY A 105 0.97 51.79 -24.41
C GLY A 105 0.49 50.34 -24.35
N THR A 106 -0.59 50.11 -23.61
CA THR A 106 -1.23 48.82 -23.27
C THR A 106 -0.46 47.94 -22.25
N PRO A 107 -1.14 47.36 -21.24
CA PRO A 107 -0.47 46.80 -20.06
C PRO A 107 -0.01 45.34 -20.26
N THR A 108 1.23 45.14 -20.71
CA THR A 108 1.90 43.82 -20.67
C THR A 108 3.26 43.88 -19.97
N TYR A 109 3.24 43.54 -18.67
CA TYR A 109 4.36 43.13 -17.81
C TYR A 109 5.69 43.90 -17.89
N LEU A 110 5.90 44.79 -16.91
CA LEU A 110 7.17 45.50 -16.68
C LEU A 110 8.28 44.53 -16.19
N ASN A 111 9.05 43.98 -17.14
CA ASN A 111 10.26 43.22 -16.83
C ASN A 111 11.42 44.14 -16.40
N LEU A 112 11.39 44.54 -15.12
CA LEU A 112 12.52 45.10 -14.40
C LEU A 112 13.73 44.13 -14.51
N ALA A 113 14.99 44.59 -14.38
CA ALA A 113 16.20 43.76 -14.46
C ALA A 113 17.23 44.11 -13.37
N LEU A 114 18.04 43.16 -12.89
CA LEU A 114 19.07 43.37 -11.85
C LEU A 114 20.21 42.34 -11.97
N GLN A 115 21.48 42.76 -11.84
CA GLN A 115 22.67 41.89 -11.75
C GLN A 115 23.86 42.61 -11.06
N PRO A 116 24.20 42.29 -9.78
CA PRO A 116 25.49 42.63 -9.16
C PRO A 116 26.45 41.42 -9.15
N SER A 117 27.72 41.58 -9.49
CA SER A 117 28.67 40.46 -9.66
C SER A 117 29.03 39.76 -8.34
N GLY A 118 28.70 38.47 -8.19
CA GLY A 118 29.13 37.68 -7.02
C GLY A 118 28.79 36.16 -7.02
N GLY A 119 27.96 35.66 -7.92
CA GLY A 119 27.53 34.25 -7.98
C GLY A 119 26.79 33.88 -9.27
N ASN A 120 25.91 32.86 -9.18
CA ASN A 120 25.28 32.15 -10.31
C ASN A 120 24.35 33.04 -11.18
N VAL A 121 23.66 32.51 -12.20
CA VAL A 121 22.62 33.26 -12.94
C VAL A 121 21.21 32.79 -12.57
N GLY A 122 20.38 33.74 -12.15
CA GLY A 122 18.94 33.59 -12.08
C GLY A 122 18.28 34.62 -13.00
N ILE A 123 16.99 34.45 -13.28
CA ILE A 123 16.25 35.42 -14.08
C ILE A 123 16.14 36.71 -13.25
N ARG A 124 16.99 37.70 -13.56
CA ARG A 124 17.30 38.91 -12.76
C ARG A 124 18.22 38.74 -11.53
N THR A 125 19.22 37.86 -11.55
CA THR A 125 20.28 37.91 -10.53
C THR A 125 21.61 37.31 -11.03
N THR A 126 22.71 37.83 -10.47
CA THR A 126 24.08 37.29 -10.55
C THR A 126 24.57 36.79 -9.20
N ALA A 127 23.66 36.26 -8.36
CA ALA A 127 23.94 35.53 -7.11
C ALA A 127 22.76 34.64 -6.58
N PRO A 128 22.12 33.76 -7.37
CA PRO A 128 21.20 32.73 -6.88
C PRO A 128 21.74 31.87 -5.73
N ASN A 129 20.89 31.78 -4.72
CA ASN A 129 20.60 30.59 -3.95
C ASN A 129 20.14 29.40 -4.84
N THR A 130 20.01 28.21 -4.23
CA THR A 130 19.79 26.92 -4.91
C THR A 130 18.37 26.65 -5.41
N VAL A 131 17.44 27.61 -5.30
CA VAL A 131 16.01 27.39 -5.57
C VAL A 131 15.43 28.55 -6.39
N LEU A 132 14.68 28.21 -7.44
CA LEU A 132 13.86 29.15 -8.20
C LEU A 132 12.44 29.16 -7.61
N ASP A 133 12.08 30.24 -6.92
CA ASP A 133 10.73 30.50 -6.44
C ASP A 133 9.89 31.20 -7.52
N ILE A 134 8.63 30.78 -7.69
CA ILE A 134 7.70 31.28 -8.71
C ILE A 134 6.33 31.46 -8.06
N ASN A 135 5.98 32.71 -7.74
CA ASN A 135 4.65 33.08 -7.29
C ASN A 135 3.66 33.14 -8.47
N GLY A 136 3.34 31.97 -9.03
CA GLY A 136 2.48 31.81 -10.21
C GLY A 136 2.63 30.44 -10.88
N SER A 137 1.93 30.24 -12.00
CA SER A 137 1.97 28.96 -12.73
C SER A 137 3.26 28.77 -13.53
N PHE A 138 4.00 27.71 -13.23
CA PHE A 138 5.07 27.20 -14.10
C PHE A 138 4.52 26.24 -15.16
N ALA A 139 4.87 26.45 -16.43
CA ALA A 139 4.39 25.64 -17.55
C ALA A 139 5.55 25.16 -18.45
N PHE A 140 5.60 23.86 -18.73
CA PHE A 140 6.57 23.29 -19.66
C PHE A 140 6.25 23.68 -21.10
N ARG A 141 7.28 24.00 -21.89
CA ARG A 141 7.13 24.17 -23.35
C ARG A 141 6.75 22.81 -23.96
N GLN A 142 5.52 22.71 -24.44
CA GLN A 142 5.00 21.53 -25.13
C GLN A 142 5.52 21.47 -26.57
N GLY A 143 6.02 20.32 -27.00
CA GLY A 143 6.37 20.05 -28.39
C GLY A 143 5.16 19.65 -29.24
N THR A 144 5.44 19.32 -30.50
CA THR A 144 4.55 18.53 -31.35
C THR A 144 4.31 17.14 -30.74
N ALA A 145 3.23 16.47 -31.16
CA ALA A 145 3.02 15.07 -30.78
C ALA A 145 4.09 14.19 -31.42
N LEU A 146 4.68 13.29 -30.63
CA LEU A 146 5.63 12.29 -31.10
C LEU A 146 4.82 11.12 -31.67
N ALA A 147 4.72 11.07 -33.00
CA ALA A 147 4.15 9.95 -33.74
C ALA A 147 5.15 8.78 -33.75
N LEU A 148 4.96 7.83 -32.83
CA LEU A 148 5.81 6.66 -32.65
C LEU A 148 5.24 5.42 -33.35
N VAL A 149 6.08 4.41 -33.54
CA VAL A 149 5.71 3.11 -34.14
C VAL A 149 5.57 2.01 -33.09
N ASN A 150 4.88 0.92 -33.43
CA ASN A 150 4.86 -0.30 -32.63
C ASN A 150 6.28 -0.89 -32.53
N GLY A 151 6.62 -1.50 -31.39
CA GLY A 151 7.99 -1.96 -31.16
C GLY A 151 8.95 -0.81 -30.88
N THR A 152 10.17 -0.89 -31.41
CA THR A 152 11.31 -0.07 -30.95
C THR A 152 11.40 1.31 -31.61
N ASN A 153 11.50 2.35 -30.78
CA ASN A 153 11.67 3.75 -31.16
C ASN A 153 12.98 4.28 -30.57
N SER A 154 13.94 4.60 -31.43
CA SER A 154 15.31 4.99 -31.05
C SER A 154 15.61 6.45 -31.40
N ASP A 155 16.52 7.05 -30.63
CA ASP A 155 17.12 8.37 -30.89
C ASP A 155 16.11 9.52 -31.16
N ILE A 156 14.93 9.45 -30.55
CA ILE A 156 13.74 10.26 -30.88
C ILE A 156 14.06 11.77 -30.80
N ALA A 157 13.72 12.51 -31.87
CA ALA A 157 13.96 13.94 -31.98
C ALA A 157 12.97 14.78 -31.16
N ILE A 158 13.49 15.45 -30.12
CA ILE A 158 12.71 16.28 -29.19
C ILE A 158 12.92 17.80 -29.36
N GLY A 159 13.87 18.24 -30.21
CA GLY A 159 14.15 19.66 -30.41
C GLY A 159 14.42 20.42 -29.10
N ALA A 160 13.71 21.53 -28.85
CA ALA A 160 13.91 22.43 -27.71
C ALA A 160 12.72 22.48 -26.71
N TYR A 161 11.94 21.39 -26.61
CA TYR A 161 10.74 21.30 -25.76
C TYR A 161 10.96 20.33 -24.56
N SER A 162 10.10 20.43 -23.54
CA SER A 162 10.19 19.63 -22.29
C SER A 162 8.95 18.81 -21.96
N PHE A 163 7.90 18.86 -22.79
CA PHE A 163 6.73 17.99 -22.66
C PHE A 163 6.26 17.51 -24.03
N PHE A 164 6.00 16.21 -24.17
CA PHE A 164 5.54 15.59 -25.42
C PHE A 164 4.35 14.67 -25.16
N ARG A 165 3.33 14.74 -26.03
CA ARG A 165 2.33 13.67 -26.14
C ARG A 165 2.83 12.62 -27.12
N ILE A 166 2.79 11.35 -26.74
CA ILE A 166 3.06 10.22 -27.64
C ILE A 166 1.75 9.71 -28.20
N THR A 167 1.71 9.57 -29.53
CA THR A 167 0.62 9.09 -30.35
C THR A 167 1.17 8.11 -31.40
N GLY A 168 0.32 7.32 -32.07
CA GLY A 168 0.73 6.43 -33.15
C GLY A 168 0.64 4.93 -32.82
N PRO A 169 1.29 4.42 -31.76
CA PRO A 169 1.28 2.98 -31.46
C PRO A 169 -0.12 2.39 -31.24
N THR A 170 -0.37 1.29 -31.94
CA THR A 170 -1.57 0.44 -31.87
C THR A 170 -1.33 -0.87 -31.13
N ALA A 171 -0.08 -1.17 -30.78
CA ALA A 171 0.36 -2.25 -29.90
C ALA A 171 1.42 -1.73 -28.92
N ALA A 172 1.93 -2.58 -28.03
CA ALA A 172 3.01 -2.23 -27.12
C ALA A 172 4.25 -1.70 -27.88
N PHE A 173 4.92 -0.71 -27.30
CA PHE A 173 6.05 -0.03 -27.91
C PHE A 173 7.14 0.29 -26.88
N THR A 174 8.35 0.51 -27.38
CA THR A 174 9.56 0.67 -26.60
C THR A 174 10.28 1.94 -27.03
N ILE A 175 10.74 2.75 -26.08
CA ILE A 175 11.61 3.91 -26.28
C ILE A 175 12.99 3.57 -25.73
N THR A 176 14.02 3.72 -26.57
CA THR A 176 15.41 3.37 -26.20
C THR A 176 16.31 4.60 -26.01
N GLY A 177 15.91 5.77 -26.53
CA GLY A 177 16.68 7.01 -26.39
C GLY A 177 16.06 8.23 -27.04
N LEU A 178 16.55 9.42 -26.65
CA LEU A 178 16.16 10.73 -27.18
C LEU A 178 17.41 11.51 -27.62
N THR A 179 17.35 12.20 -28.75
CA THR A 179 18.43 13.10 -29.21
C THR A 179 18.36 14.48 -28.54
N GLY A 180 19.43 15.28 -28.63
CA GLY A 180 19.43 16.66 -28.12
C GLY A 180 19.52 16.77 -26.59
N GLY A 181 20.25 15.86 -25.96
CA GLY A 181 20.60 15.95 -24.53
C GLY A 181 21.43 17.20 -24.23
N VAL A 182 21.08 17.88 -23.14
CA VAL A 182 21.77 19.05 -22.57
C VAL A 182 21.76 18.89 -21.07
N ASP A 183 22.88 19.13 -20.38
CA ASP A 183 23.00 18.81 -18.95
C ASP A 183 21.87 19.42 -18.09
N GLY A 184 21.31 18.62 -17.18
CA GLY A 184 20.19 19.04 -16.33
C GLY A 184 18.83 19.15 -17.03
N ARG A 185 18.75 19.01 -18.36
CA ARG A 185 17.48 19.14 -19.12
C ARG A 185 16.49 18.04 -18.73
N ILE A 186 15.34 18.45 -18.19
CA ILE A 186 14.21 17.56 -17.91
C ILE A 186 13.23 17.53 -19.10
N VAL A 187 12.75 16.33 -19.43
CA VAL A 187 11.74 16.04 -20.45
C VAL A 187 10.66 15.11 -19.87
N THR A 188 9.39 15.47 -20.05
CA THR A 188 8.24 14.61 -19.76
C THR A 188 7.71 13.99 -21.04
N LEU A 189 7.66 12.65 -21.08
CA LEU A 189 7.02 11.86 -22.12
C LEU A 189 5.65 11.40 -21.60
N TYR A 190 4.56 11.90 -22.18
CA TYR A 190 3.19 11.53 -21.82
C TYR A 190 2.58 10.62 -22.89
N ASN A 191 2.46 9.34 -22.57
CA ASN A 191 1.75 8.37 -23.39
C ASN A 191 0.26 8.72 -23.43
N THR A 192 -0.29 8.93 -24.64
CA THR A 192 -1.75 9.12 -24.85
C THR A 192 -2.41 7.95 -25.58
N THR A 193 -1.65 6.89 -25.87
CA THR A 193 -2.19 5.66 -26.45
C THR A 193 -2.86 4.79 -25.40
N ALA A 194 -3.67 3.82 -25.85
CA ALA A 194 -4.16 2.73 -25.00
C ALA A 194 -3.12 1.61 -24.76
N GLN A 195 -1.85 1.82 -25.13
CA GLN A 195 -0.81 0.78 -25.19
C GLN A 195 0.23 0.94 -24.08
N ALA A 196 0.85 -0.18 -23.69
CA ALA A 196 1.97 -0.18 -22.74
C ALA A 196 3.23 0.43 -23.38
N MET A 197 3.94 1.29 -22.64
CA MET A 197 5.17 1.93 -23.08
C MET A 197 6.36 1.40 -22.26
N THR A 198 7.35 0.83 -22.93
CA THR A 198 8.58 0.36 -22.29
C THR A 198 9.70 1.37 -22.47
N ILE A 199 10.32 1.80 -21.36
CA ILE A 199 11.59 2.52 -21.35
C ILE A 199 12.70 1.48 -21.24
N ALA A 200 13.49 1.30 -22.30
CA ALA A 200 14.56 0.31 -22.31
C ALA A 200 15.83 0.86 -21.64
N ASN A 201 16.49 0.02 -20.85
CA ASN A 201 17.71 0.40 -20.15
C ASN A 201 18.95 0.21 -21.04
N ASN A 202 19.64 1.31 -21.32
CA ASN A 202 21.02 1.39 -21.83
C ASN A 202 21.31 0.57 -23.11
N ILE A 203 20.36 0.54 -24.05
CA ILE A 203 20.40 -0.34 -25.23
C ILE A 203 19.90 0.37 -26.51
N THR A 204 20.25 -0.21 -27.67
CA THR A 204 19.80 0.13 -29.04
C THR A 204 20.14 1.53 -29.58
N SER A 205 19.78 2.60 -28.88
CA SER A 205 20.05 3.97 -29.35
C SER A 205 21.55 4.28 -29.38
N ALA A 206 21.95 5.34 -30.08
CA ALA A 206 23.33 5.84 -30.02
C ALA A 206 23.70 6.19 -28.57
N ALA A 207 24.95 5.91 -28.15
CA ALA A 207 25.35 5.87 -26.74
C ALA A 207 24.91 7.10 -25.92
N ALA A 208 25.16 8.32 -26.42
CA ALA A 208 24.76 9.56 -25.75
C ALA A 208 23.24 9.66 -25.50
N ASN A 209 22.42 9.11 -26.40
CA ASN A 209 20.97 9.26 -26.40
C ASN A 209 20.25 8.17 -25.57
N GLN A 210 20.96 7.11 -25.16
CA GLN A 210 20.38 5.99 -24.41
C GLN A 210 19.82 6.42 -23.04
N ILE A 211 18.82 5.67 -22.56
CA ILE A 211 18.17 5.93 -21.26
C ILE A 211 18.69 4.94 -20.20
N LEU A 212 19.13 5.45 -19.05
CA LEU A 212 19.40 4.68 -17.84
C LEU A 212 18.16 4.68 -16.93
N THR A 213 17.69 3.50 -16.58
CA THR A 213 16.66 3.26 -15.57
C THR A 213 17.31 3.07 -14.20
N LEU A 214 16.78 3.68 -13.13
CA LEU A 214 17.36 3.59 -11.77
C LEU A 214 17.38 2.17 -11.18
N THR A 215 16.63 1.23 -11.76
CA THR A 215 16.57 -0.20 -11.42
C THR A 215 17.61 -1.06 -12.15
N GLY A 216 18.30 -0.52 -13.16
CA GLY A 216 19.14 -1.30 -14.08
C GLY A 216 18.37 -2.22 -15.06
N ALA A 217 17.03 -2.16 -15.08
CA ALA A 217 16.18 -3.02 -15.91
C ALA A 217 15.05 -2.21 -16.59
N ASN A 218 14.62 -2.65 -17.76
CA ASN A 218 13.55 -2.02 -18.54
C ASN A 218 12.31 -1.72 -17.68
N ILE A 219 11.78 -0.51 -17.78
CA ILE A 219 10.57 -0.08 -17.07
C ILE A 219 9.41 -0.02 -18.06
N THR A 220 8.44 -0.91 -17.92
CA THR A 220 7.19 -0.89 -18.71
C THR A 220 6.08 -0.25 -17.90
N THR A 221 5.47 0.81 -18.43
CA THR A 221 4.27 1.42 -17.84
C THR A 221 3.01 0.65 -18.28
N PRO A 222 1.94 0.63 -17.47
CA PRO A 222 0.68 0.01 -17.85
C PRO A 222 0.06 0.60 -19.12
N ALA A 223 -0.85 -0.16 -19.72
CA ALA A 223 -1.68 0.30 -20.83
C ALA A 223 -2.56 1.49 -20.42
N GLY A 224 -2.69 2.49 -21.31
CA GLY A 224 -3.45 3.71 -21.07
C GLY A 224 -2.58 4.91 -20.65
N PRO A 225 -3.20 6.08 -20.38
CA PRO A 225 -2.47 7.34 -20.23
C PRO A 225 -1.49 7.34 -19.05
N ASN A 226 -0.21 7.56 -19.33
CA ASN A 226 0.85 7.51 -18.32
C ASN A 226 2.03 8.45 -18.69
N ALA A 227 2.84 8.82 -17.69
CA ALA A 227 3.95 9.74 -17.88
C ALA A 227 5.27 9.18 -17.34
N VAL A 228 6.37 9.49 -18.05
CA VAL A 228 7.76 9.28 -17.63
C VAL A 228 8.51 10.61 -17.70
N GLN A 229 9.40 10.84 -16.75
CA GLN A 229 10.30 11.99 -16.70
C GLN A 229 11.75 11.54 -16.80
N LEU A 230 12.47 12.12 -17.76
CA LEU A 230 13.88 11.87 -18.02
C LEU A 230 14.67 13.16 -17.82
N GLN A 231 15.84 13.07 -17.20
CA GLN A 231 16.81 14.17 -17.07
C GLN A 231 18.12 13.79 -17.75
N TYR A 232 18.63 14.64 -18.64
CA TYR A 232 19.93 14.36 -19.25
C TYR A 232 21.10 14.66 -18.29
N ASN A 233 22.07 13.74 -18.27
CA ASN A 233 23.31 13.84 -17.50
C ASN A 233 24.50 13.73 -18.47
N SER A 234 25.30 14.80 -18.56
CA SER A 234 26.46 14.91 -19.43
C SER A 234 27.65 14.08 -18.96
N THR A 235 27.88 13.95 -17.65
CA THR A 235 28.93 13.11 -17.06
C THR A 235 28.72 11.63 -17.40
N SER A 236 27.46 11.18 -17.41
CA SER A 236 27.08 9.83 -17.88
C SER A 236 26.99 9.74 -19.41
N ALA A 237 26.82 10.88 -20.10
CA ALA A 237 26.31 10.97 -21.46
C ALA A 237 25.07 10.07 -21.66
N ARG A 238 24.02 10.27 -20.85
CA ARG A 238 22.78 9.48 -20.84
C ARG A 238 21.58 10.31 -20.39
N TRP A 239 20.40 9.89 -20.79
CA TRP A 239 19.15 10.28 -20.12
C TRP A 239 18.94 9.40 -18.90
N ILE A 240 18.76 9.98 -17.72
CA ILE A 240 18.41 9.26 -16.48
C ILE A 240 16.89 9.33 -16.29
N MET A 241 16.22 8.21 -16.06
CA MET A 241 14.81 8.21 -15.69
C MET A 241 14.66 8.66 -14.23
N ILE A 242 14.24 9.92 -14.02
CA ILE A 242 14.11 10.55 -12.70
C ILE A 242 12.71 10.46 -12.10
N GLY A 243 11.70 10.12 -12.90
CA GLY A 243 10.32 10.04 -12.43
C GLY A 243 9.37 9.39 -13.43
N GLY A 244 8.14 9.16 -12.99
CA GLY A 244 7.07 8.52 -13.75
C GLY A 244 6.23 7.63 -12.85
N GLN A 245 5.03 7.25 -13.30
CA GLN A 245 4.22 6.30 -12.54
C GLN A 245 4.78 4.88 -12.66
N ASN A 246 5.54 4.47 -11.66
CA ASN A 246 5.72 3.06 -11.35
C ASN A 246 4.45 2.53 -10.65
N THR A 247 3.37 2.39 -11.41
CA THR A 247 2.09 1.84 -10.94
C THR A 247 2.11 0.31 -10.76
N ALA A 248 3.29 -0.33 -10.86
CA ALA A 248 3.54 -1.64 -10.27
C ALA A 248 3.69 -1.55 -8.73
N ALA A 249 2.66 -1.05 -8.06
CA ALA A 249 2.45 -1.18 -6.61
C ALA A 249 2.09 -2.64 -6.22
N SER A 250 2.76 -3.60 -6.86
CA SER A 250 2.60 -5.05 -6.77
C SER A 250 3.61 -5.74 -7.70
N GLY A 251 4.91 -5.67 -7.37
CA GLY A 251 5.94 -6.53 -7.98
C GLY A 251 6.47 -6.10 -9.35
N GLY A 252 7.13 -4.94 -9.44
CA GLY A 252 7.91 -4.59 -10.63
C GLY A 252 9.12 -5.50 -10.84
N GLY A 253 8.99 -6.49 -11.73
CA GLY A 253 10.05 -7.42 -12.12
C GLY A 253 10.35 -8.51 -11.07
N SER A 254 10.08 -9.78 -11.40
CA SER A 254 10.28 -10.97 -10.55
C SER A 254 9.26 -11.21 -9.42
N GLY A 255 8.12 -10.53 -9.42
CA GLY A 255 6.99 -10.84 -8.53
C GLY A 255 6.17 -12.06 -8.95
N TRP A 256 5.41 -12.64 -8.01
CA TRP A 256 4.29 -13.54 -8.32
C TRP A 256 3.05 -12.72 -8.69
N LEU A 257 2.47 -12.99 -9.86
CA LEU A 257 1.28 -12.30 -10.36
C LEU A 257 0.00 -12.91 -9.77
N LEU A 258 -1.03 -12.07 -9.60
CA LEU A 258 -2.35 -12.50 -9.11
C LEU A 258 -3.05 -13.52 -10.03
N THR A 259 -2.65 -13.59 -11.31
CA THR A 259 -3.11 -14.54 -12.32
C THR A 259 -2.19 -15.76 -12.49
N GLY A 260 -1.14 -15.87 -11.67
CA GLY A 260 -0.07 -16.86 -11.83
C GLY A 260 1.00 -16.46 -12.86
N ASN A 261 2.13 -17.17 -12.80
CA ASN A 261 3.31 -16.96 -13.62
C ASN A 261 3.50 -18.14 -14.60
N ALA A 262 4.04 -17.87 -15.79
CA ALA A 262 4.40 -18.88 -16.79
C ALA A 262 5.92 -19.06 -16.89
N GLY A 263 6.39 -20.19 -17.45
CA GLY A 263 7.82 -20.46 -17.66
C GLY A 263 8.61 -20.77 -16.38
N LEU A 264 7.93 -21.24 -15.33
CA LEU A 264 8.51 -21.50 -14.01
C LEU A 264 9.53 -22.65 -14.02
N VAL A 265 10.61 -22.50 -13.24
CA VAL A 265 11.62 -23.53 -12.99
C VAL A 265 11.66 -23.83 -11.48
N ASP A 266 11.38 -25.08 -11.12
CA ASP A 266 11.22 -25.57 -9.74
C ASP A 266 12.35 -25.12 -8.79
N ALA A 267 13.62 -25.35 -9.18
CA ALA A 267 14.79 -25.03 -8.37
C ALA A 267 15.07 -23.52 -8.16
N THR A 268 14.36 -22.62 -8.84
CA THR A 268 14.62 -21.16 -8.77
C THR A 268 13.37 -20.29 -8.62
N ASN A 269 12.16 -20.84 -8.74
CA ASN A 269 10.91 -20.08 -8.66
C ASN A 269 9.95 -20.67 -7.63
N PHE A 270 9.98 -20.10 -6.43
CA PHE A 270 9.16 -20.49 -5.28
C PHE A 270 8.42 -19.28 -4.69
N LEU A 271 7.44 -19.53 -3.83
CA LEU A 271 6.78 -18.51 -3.01
C LEU A 271 7.15 -18.80 -1.55
N GLY A 272 8.07 -17.99 -0.99
CA GLY A 272 8.68 -18.26 0.31
C GLY A 272 9.84 -17.31 0.63
N THR A 273 10.66 -17.71 1.60
CA THR A 273 11.82 -16.97 2.12
C THR A 273 13.14 -17.66 1.77
N THR A 274 14.26 -16.95 1.91
CA THR A 274 15.61 -17.53 1.90
C THR A 274 16.35 -17.17 3.19
N ALA A 275 17.31 -17.99 3.60
CA ALA A 275 18.05 -17.87 4.87
C ALA A 275 18.90 -16.58 5.00
N ALA A 276 18.96 -15.72 3.98
CA ALA A 276 19.80 -14.51 3.94
C ALA A 276 19.44 -13.45 5.01
N ALA A 277 18.28 -13.54 5.66
CA ALA A 277 17.87 -12.70 6.80
C ALA A 277 17.69 -13.50 8.11
N GLY A 278 18.18 -14.75 8.13
CA GLY A 278 17.79 -15.79 9.08
C GLY A 278 16.35 -16.23 8.84
N ASP A 279 16.06 -17.53 8.87
CA ASP A 279 14.76 -18.06 8.46
C ASP A 279 13.58 -17.46 9.25
N LYS A 280 12.46 -17.28 8.54
CA LYS A 280 11.22 -16.68 9.05
C LYS A 280 10.05 -17.48 8.47
N PRO A 281 9.07 -17.88 9.30
CA PRO A 281 7.89 -18.56 8.80
C PRO A 281 7.13 -17.76 7.74
N LEU A 282 6.78 -18.42 6.64
CA LEU A 282 5.87 -17.88 5.63
C LEU A 282 4.47 -17.79 6.24
N ASN A 283 3.76 -16.67 6.07
CA ASN A 283 2.41 -16.47 6.60
C ASN A 283 1.47 -15.99 5.50
N PHE A 284 0.38 -16.74 5.28
CA PHE A 284 -0.72 -16.37 4.39
C PHE A 284 -1.78 -15.60 5.18
N ARG A 285 -2.44 -14.62 4.55
CA ARG A 285 -3.47 -13.78 5.20
C ARG A 285 -4.72 -13.62 4.35
N VAL A 286 -5.86 -13.46 5.03
CA VAL A 286 -7.15 -13.04 4.49
C VAL A 286 -7.70 -11.98 5.45
N ASN A 287 -8.19 -10.84 4.95
CA ASN A 287 -8.68 -9.73 5.78
C ASN A 287 -7.68 -9.29 6.88
N ASN A 288 -6.38 -9.27 6.56
CA ASN A 288 -5.24 -9.05 7.47
C ASN A 288 -5.05 -10.10 8.60
N GLU A 289 -5.94 -11.08 8.71
CA GLU A 289 -5.88 -12.16 9.69
C GLU A 289 -5.04 -13.35 9.18
N LYS A 290 -4.46 -14.14 10.10
CA LYS A 290 -3.71 -15.36 9.75
C LYS A 290 -4.64 -16.35 9.06
N ALA A 291 -4.32 -16.71 7.82
CA ALA A 291 -5.04 -17.69 7.01
C ALA A 291 -4.16 -18.90 6.59
N GLY A 292 -2.88 -18.87 6.97
CA GLY A 292 -1.97 -19.99 6.89
C GLY A 292 -0.58 -19.62 7.39
N ARG A 293 0.25 -20.61 7.71
CA ARG A 293 1.62 -20.47 8.21
C ARG A 293 2.43 -21.71 7.90
N ILE A 294 3.68 -21.56 7.48
CA ILE A 294 4.65 -22.65 7.35
C ILE A 294 5.89 -22.24 8.12
N GLU A 295 6.24 -22.99 9.17
CA GLU A 295 7.46 -22.77 9.95
C GLU A 295 8.64 -23.60 9.43
N ASP A 296 9.84 -23.19 9.84
CA ASP A 296 11.13 -23.52 9.24
C ASP A 296 11.97 -24.56 10.02
N SER A 297 11.66 -24.75 11.30
CA SER A 297 12.52 -25.43 12.27
C SER A 297 11.84 -26.64 12.89
N ASN A 298 12.54 -27.78 12.97
CA ASN A 298 11.99 -29.05 13.50
C ASN A 298 11.45 -28.98 14.94
N THR A 299 11.80 -27.94 15.70
CA THR A 299 11.32 -27.70 17.07
C THR A 299 10.09 -26.78 17.16
N ALA A 300 9.80 -25.99 16.12
CA ALA A 300 8.61 -25.13 16.02
C ALA A 300 7.63 -25.69 14.98
N GLY A 301 8.06 -25.87 13.73
CA GLY A 301 7.50 -26.85 12.78
C GLY A 301 6.00 -26.80 12.52
N ASN A 302 5.30 -25.70 12.81
CA ASN A 302 3.85 -25.63 12.65
C ASN A 302 3.46 -25.42 11.18
N VAL A 303 2.42 -26.15 10.73
CA VAL A 303 1.88 -26.09 9.37
C VAL A 303 0.38 -25.81 9.42
N PHE A 304 -0.01 -24.56 9.15
CA PHE A 304 -1.38 -24.07 9.24
C PHE A 304 -1.92 -23.63 7.88
N PHE A 305 -3.15 -24.02 7.55
CA PHE A 305 -3.90 -23.62 6.36
C PHE A 305 -5.39 -23.47 6.67
N GLY A 306 -5.94 -22.28 6.45
CA GLY A 306 -7.33 -21.95 6.74
C GLY A 306 -7.47 -20.64 7.54
N TYR A 307 -8.59 -19.93 7.35
CA TYR A 307 -8.87 -18.68 8.07
C TYR A 307 -8.89 -18.92 9.59
N TRP A 308 -8.07 -18.18 10.34
CA TRP A 308 -7.82 -18.39 11.78
C TRP A 308 -7.27 -19.79 12.17
N ALA A 309 -6.68 -20.54 11.22
CA ALA A 309 -5.95 -21.76 11.54
C ALA A 309 -4.68 -21.42 12.35
N GLY A 310 -4.56 -22.01 13.55
CA GLY A 310 -3.49 -21.72 14.50
C GLY A 310 -3.37 -20.22 14.82
N LYS A 311 -4.51 -19.53 15.02
CA LYS A 311 -4.54 -18.07 15.21
C LYS A 311 -3.69 -17.62 16.39
N SER A 312 -3.85 -18.27 17.54
CA SER A 312 -3.07 -18.04 18.76
C SER A 312 -1.57 -17.95 18.49
N SER A 313 -0.89 -17.06 19.21
CA SER A 313 0.56 -16.89 19.15
C SER A 313 1.31 -17.79 20.15
N ALA A 314 0.60 -18.64 20.90
CA ALA A 314 1.14 -19.46 22.00
C ALA A 314 1.01 -20.98 21.77
N VAL A 315 0.72 -21.42 20.54
CA VAL A 315 0.80 -22.85 20.20
C VAL A 315 2.25 -23.32 20.34
N GLY A 316 2.46 -24.53 20.85
CA GLY A 316 3.78 -25.14 20.90
C GLY A 316 4.29 -25.58 19.52
N GLY A 317 5.33 -26.40 19.51
CA GLY A 317 5.89 -26.92 18.27
C GLY A 317 5.07 -28.04 17.61
N MET A 318 5.37 -28.32 16.35
CA MET A 318 5.00 -29.54 15.61
C MET A 318 3.50 -29.72 15.34
N ASN A 319 2.68 -28.66 15.37
CA ASN A 319 1.24 -28.78 15.15
C ASN A 319 0.83 -28.59 13.67
N THR A 320 -0.10 -29.42 13.19
CA THR A 320 -0.75 -29.28 11.87
C THR A 320 -2.18 -28.76 12.05
N ALA A 321 -2.57 -27.71 11.33
CA ALA A 321 -3.94 -27.16 11.35
C ALA A 321 -4.46 -26.94 9.92
N ILE A 322 -5.44 -27.72 9.46
CA ILE A 322 -6.00 -27.61 8.12
C ILE A 322 -7.52 -27.43 8.23
N GLY A 323 -7.99 -26.19 8.15
CA GLY A 323 -9.41 -25.84 8.24
C GLY A 323 -9.65 -24.49 8.92
N SER A 324 -10.81 -23.87 8.64
CA SER A 324 -11.20 -22.62 9.29
C SER A 324 -11.28 -22.81 10.81
N SER A 325 -10.57 -21.97 11.57
CA SER A 325 -10.49 -22.04 13.04
C SER A 325 -9.97 -23.36 13.64
N ALA A 326 -9.22 -24.17 12.90
CA ALA A 326 -8.48 -25.30 13.49
C ALA A 326 -7.37 -24.77 14.42
N LEU A 327 -7.22 -25.30 15.63
CA LEU A 327 -6.28 -24.79 16.67
C LEU A 327 -6.37 -23.27 16.95
N ASN A 328 -7.55 -22.64 16.81
CA ASN A 328 -7.73 -21.19 16.91
C ASN A 328 -7.33 -20.62 18.30
N SER A 329 -7.88 -21.18 19.37
CA SER A 329 -7.81 -20.65 20.74
C SER A 329 -6.82 -21.39 21.64
N THR A 330 -5.78 -22.00 21.06
CA THR A 330 -4.85 -22.88 21.79
C THR A 330 -3.75 -22.10 22.52
N THR A 331 -3.67 -22.26 23.84
CA THR A 331 -2.71 -21.51 24.70
C THR A 331 -1.40 -22.25 24.94
N GLY A 332 -1.27 -23.46 24.41
CA GLY A 332 -0.14 -24.38 24.56
C GLY A 332 -0.44 -25.68 23.82
N GLY A 333 0.46 -26.66 23.91
CA GLY A 333 0.34 -27.98 23.30
C GLY A 333 1.26 -28.19 22.08
N ILE A 334 1.86 -29.37 22.01
CA ILE A 334 2.87 -29.79 21.03
C ILE A 334 2.38 -31.01 20.25
N GLY A 335 2.67 -31.06 18.94
CA GLY A 335 2.48 -32.26 18.12
C GLY A 335 1.03 -32.61 17.77
N ASN A 336 0.10 -31.66 17.87
CA ASN A 336 -1.32 -31.91 17.58
C ASN A 336 -1.61 -31.83 16.07
N THR A 337 -2.48 -32.70 15.57
CA THR A 337 -3.00 -32.68 14.19
C THR A 337 -4.47 -32.32 14.20
N ALA A 338 -4.86 -31.23 13.55
CA ALA A 338 -6.22 -30.71 13.50
C ALA A 338 -6.66 -30.49 12.04
N ILE A 339 -7.44 -31.42 11.48
CA ILE A 339 -7.88 -31.39 10.07
C ILE A 339 -9.41 -31.32 10.03
N GLY A 340 -9.94 -30.14 9.75
CA GLY A 340 -11.37 -29.85 9.71
C GLY A 340 -11.68 -28.49 10.33
N VAL A 341 -12.81 -27.90 9.92
CA VAL A 341 -13.30 -26.64 10.51
C VAL A 341 -13.48 -26.83 12.03
N GLN A 342 -12.92 -25.92 12.83
CA GLN A 342 -13.01 -25.94 14.30
C GLN A 342 -12.53 -27.25 14.97
N SER A 343 -11.67 -28.03 14.30
CA SER A 343 -10.97 -29.16 14.94
C SER A 343 -9.95 -28.66 15.97
N LEU A 344 -9.94 -29.25 17.17
CA LEU A 344 -9.15 -28.78 18.33
C LEU A 344 -9.25 -27.26 18.57
N TRP A 345 -10.45 -26.69 18.40
CA TRP A 345 -10.68 -25.23 18.46
C TRP A 345 -10.17 -24.60 19.77
N SER A 346 -10.47 -25.26 20.90
CA SER A 346 -10.05 -24.90 22.26
C SER A 346 -9.33 -26.07 22.93
N ASN A 347 -8.10 -26.35 22.49
CA ASN A 347 -7.16 -27.21 23.22
C ASN A 347 -6.33 -26.38 24.21
N VAL A 348 -6.44 -26.68 25.51
CA VAL A 348 -5.66 -26.04 26.57
C VAL A 348 -4.60 -27.02 27.05
N ASN A 349 -3.36 -26.81 26.59
CA ASN A 349 -2.16 -27.55 26.97
C ASN A 349 -2.12 -29.06 26.62
N GLY A 350 -3.09 -29.60 25.87
CA GLY A 350 -3.07 -30.99 25.42
C GLY A 350 -2.01 -31.22 24.32
N ASP A 351 -1.22 -32.27 24.46
CA ASP A 351 -0.19 -32.69 23.51
C ASP A 351 -0.64 -33.87 22.64
N ARG A 352 -0.06 -34.01 21.45
CA ARG A 352 -0.16 -35.20 20.58
C ARG A 352 -1.59 -35.66 20.24
N ASN A 353 -2.58 -34.77 20.27
CA ASN A 353 -3.95 -35.09 19.88
C ASN A 353 -4.12 -35.10 18.35
N VAL A 354 -4.88 -36.06 17.83
CA VAL A 354 -5.25 -36.17 16.41
C VAL A 354 -6.76 -35.95 16.27
N ALA A 355 -7.17 -34.85 15.62
CA ALA A 355 -8.55 -34.46 15.40
C ALA A 355 -8.84 -34.30 13.91
N VAL A 356 -9.71 -35.15 13.34
CA VAL A 356 -10.04 -35.13 11.91
C VAL A 356 -11.54 -35.08 11.72
N GLY A 357 -12.08 -33.92 11.36
CA GLY A 357 -13.51 -33.67 11.14
C GLY A 357 -14.01 -32.35 11.73
N TRP A 358 -15.19 -31.89 11.31
CA TRP A 358 -15.80 -30.68 11.89
C TRP A 358 -16.06 -30.87 13.39
N ASN A 359 -15.57 -29.92 14.20
CA ASN A 359 -15.66 -29.94 15.66
C ASN A 359 -15.11 -31.22 16.34
N ALA A 360 -14.21 -31.97 15.68
CA ALA A 360 -13.49 -33.06 16.34
C ALA A 360 -12.58 -32.51 17.46
N LEU A 361 -12.65 -33.08 18.66
CA LEU A 361 -11.94 -32.61 19.86
C LEU A 361 -12.12 -31.09 20.12
N TYR A 362 -13.30 -30.53 19.82
CA TYR A 362 -13.58 -29.08 19.84
C TYR A 362 -13.11 -28.35 21.10
N SER A 363 -13.35 -28.94 22.27
CA SER A 363 -12.85 -28.48 23.57
C SER A 363 -12.14 -29.64 24.25
N THR A 364 -10.84 -29.48 24.55
CA THR A 364 -10.08 -30.50 25.28
C THR A 364 -8.96 -29.91 26.14
N VAL A 365 -8.57 -30.68 27.16
CA VAL A 365 -7.48 -30.39 28.11
C VAL A 365 -6.58 -31.62 28.29
N GLY A 366 -6.87 -32.72 27.56
CA GLY A 366 -6.13 -33.97 27.64
C GLY A 366 -5.16 -34.15 26.46
N SER A 367 -4.10 -34.91 26.69
CA SER A 367 -3.13 -35.32 25.67
C SER A 367 -3.47 -36.70 25.08
N ASP A 368 -2.85 -37.05 23.96
CA ASP A 368 -2.83 -38.39 23.39
C ASP A 368 -4.23 -38.95 22.98
N ASN A 369 -5.18 -38.08 22.62
CA ASN A 369 -6.48 -38.50 22.09
C ASN A 369 -6.50 -38.55 20.55
N THR A 370 -7.20 -39.52 19.98
CA THR A 370 -7.48 -39.62 18.53
C THR A 370 -8.98 -39.54 18.26
N GLY A 371 -9.47 -38.39 17.77
CA GLY A 371 -10.87 -38.16 17.37
C GLY A 371 -11.02 -37.99 15.86
N ILE A 372 -11.45 -39.03 15.15
CA ILE A 372 -11.67 -39.05 13.70
C ILE A 372 -13.17 -39.16 13.41
N GLY A 373 -13.79 -38.07 12.96
CA GLY A 373 -15.21 -38.00 12.64
C GLY A 373 -15.83 -36.68 13.11
N MET A 374 -16.97 -36.32 12.51
CA MET A 374 -17.71 -35.12 12.90
C MET A 374 -18.07 -35.19 14.40
N ARG A 375 -17.52 -34.26 15.19
CA ARG A 375 -17.77 -34.15 16.64
C ARG A 375 -17.40 -35.40 17.45
N ALA A 376 -16.42 -36.18 16.98
CA ALA A 376 -15.74 -37.17 17.81
C ALA A 376 -15.03 -36.48 18.98
N LEU A 377 -15.17 -36.99 20.21
CA LEU A 377 -14.55 -36.44 21.43
C LEU A 377 -14.78 -34.92 21.64
N ALA A 378 -15.91 -34.38 21.16
CA ALA A 378 -16.14 -32.93 21.11
C ALA A 378 -16.21 -32.22 22.48
N SER A 379 -16.48 -32.96 23.56
CA SER A 379 -16.49 -32.48 24.95
C SER A 379 -15.62 -33.37 25.85
N ASN A 380 -14.49 -33.87 25.32
CA ASN A 380 -13.58 -34.75 26.03
C ASN A 380 -12.52 -33.96 26.83
N THR A 381 -12.53 -34.07 28.16
CA THR A 381 -11.64 -33.32 29.06
C THR A 381 -10.44 -34.13 29.58
N VAL A 382 -10.20 -35.33 29.04
CA VAL A 382 -9.20 -36.29 29.56
C VAL A 382 -8.33 -36.91 28.45
N CYS A 383 -7.30 -37.66 28.82
CA CYS A 383 -6.28 -38.19 27.90
C CYS A 383 -6.58 -39.59 27.34
N CYS A 384 -5.78 -40.02 26.34
CA CYS A 384 -5.66 -41.43 25.94
C CYS A 384 -6.95 -42.11 25.43
N ASN A 385 -7.84 -41.39 24.73
CA ASN A 385 -9.04 -41.98 24.11
C ASN A 385 -8.94 -42.04 22.58
N THR A 386 -9.49 -43.10 21.99
CA THR A 386 -9.62 -43.26 20.52
C THR A 386 -11.10 -43.30 20.15
N ALA A 387 -11.53 -42.40 19.27
CA ALA A 387 -12.90 -42.26 18.79
C ALA A 387 -12.93 -42.10 17.27
N ILE A 388 -13.42 -43.10 16.55
CA ILE A 388 -13.49 -43.13 15.08
C ILE A 388 -14.95 -43.25 14.64
N GLY A 389 -15.59 -42.12 14.41
CA GLY A 389 -16.98 -42.04 13.95
C GLY A 389 -17.63 -40.69 14.26
N LYS A 390 -18.72 -40.38 13.56
CA LYS A 390 -19.56 -39.22 13.90
C LYS A 390 -20.06 -39.38 15.34
N GLU A 391 -19.86 -38.37 16.17
CA GLU A 391 -20.36 -38.28 17.55
C GLU A 391 -19.87 -39.42 18.47
N ALA A 392 -18.77 -40.11 18.14
CA ALA A 392 -18.14 -41.13 18.99
C ALA A 392 -17.45 -40.49 20.21
N LEU A 393 -17.65 -41.05 21.41
CA LEU A 393 -17.19 -40.49 22.69
C LEU A 393 -17.46 -38.98 22.85
N TRP A 394 -18.62 -38.47 22.38
CA TRP A 394 -18.94 -37.04 22.43
C TRP A 394 -18.76 -36.46 23.83
N SER A 395 -19.41 -37.09 24.82
CA SER A 395 -19.40 -36.66 26.22
C SER A 395 -18.58 -37.66 27.03
N ASN A 396 -17.30 -37.37 27.21
CA ASN A 396 -16.37 -38.14 28.04
C ASN A 396 -15.59 -37.20 28.97
N THR A 397 -16.10 -36.97 30.17
CA THR A 397 -15.55 -35.95 31.07
C THR A 397 -14.45 -36.44 32.01
N SER A 398 -14.23 -37.76 32.06
CA SER A 398 -13.44 -38.40 33.13
C SER A 398 -12.91 -39.80 32.80
N GLY A 399 -13.33 -40.43 31.71
CA GLY A 399 -13.01 -41.82 31.38
C GLY A 399 -11.74 -41.99 30.54
N THR A 400 -10.77 -42.78 31.02
CA THR A 400 -9.54 -43.12 30.27
C THR A 400 -9.01 -44.53 30.58
N PRO A 401 -8.39 -45.24 29.62
CA PRO A 401 -8.50 -45.06 28.16
C PRO A 401 -9.82 -45.70 27.66
N ASN A 402 -10.41 -45.19 26.58
CA ASN A 402 -11.55 -45.84 25.90
C ASN A 402 -11.34 -45.90 24.39
N ILE A 403 -11.88 -46.93 23.75
CA ILE A 403 -11.90 -47.11 22.29
C ILE A 403 -13.36 -47.11 21.82
N ALA A 404 -13.70 -46.20 20.91
CA ALA A 404 -15.02 -46.11 20.27
C ALA A 404 -14.86 -46.04 18.75
N MET A 405 -15.53 -46.93 18.01
CA MET A 405 -15.50 -46.97 16.54
C MET A 405 -16.91 -47.18 16.01
N GLY A 406 -17.47 -46.18 15.34
CA GLY A 406 -18.83 -46.18 14.81
C GLY A 406 -19.60 -44.90 15.13
N TYR A 407 -20.73 -44.70 14.44
CA TYR A 407 -21.65 -43.60 14.76
C TYR A 407 -22.15 -43.75 16.21
N ARG A 408 -21.93 -42.73 17.05
CA ARG A 408 -22.41 -42.70 18.45
C ARG A 408 -21.93 -43.85 19.35
N ALA A 409 -20.83 -44.51 19.01
CA ALA A 409 -20.17 -45.45 19.91
C ALA A 409 -19.71 -44.70 21.19
N LEU A 410 -20.07 -45.19 22.38
CA LEU A 410 -19.82 -44.54 23.68
C LEU A 410 -20.24 -43.04 23.73
N TYR A 411 -21.35 -42.67 23.07
CA TYR A 411 -21.81 -41.27 22.95
C TYR A 411 -21.92 -40.54 24.30
N SER A 412 -22.48 -41.20 25.30
CA SER A 412 -22.62 -40.71 26.68
C SER A 412 -21.86 -41.61 27.65
N ASN A 413 -20.56 -41.32 27.84
CA ASN A 413 -19.68 -42.01 28.79
C ASN A 413 -19.34 -41.08 29.95
N ILE A 414 -20.06 -41.21 31.06
CA ILE A 414 -19.87 -40.36 32.24
C ILE A 414 -19.15 -41.20 33.31
N THR A 415 -17.90 -40.81 33.65
CA THR A 415 -17.04 -41.41 34.71
C THR A 415 -16.44 -42.81 34.46
N THR A 416 -16.24 -43.28 33.21
CA THR A 416 -15.87 -44.70 32.97
C THR A 416 -14.64 -44.98 32.07
N SER A 417 -13.84 -45.96 32.49
CA SER A 417 -12.55 -46.34 31.89
C SER A 417 -12.56 -47.72 31.23
N SER A 418 -11.58 -47.96 30.36
CA SER A 418 -11.24 -49.26 29.79
C SER A 418 -12.36 -49.93 28.96
N ASN A 419 -13.25 -49.15 28.34
CA ASN A 419 -14.29 -49.71 27.46
C ASN A 419 -13.86 -49.76 26.00
N ILE A 420 -14.35 -50.76 25.28
CA ILE A 420 -14.19 -50.94 23.83
C ILE A 420 -15.58 -51.02 23.19
N ALA A 421 -15.94 -50.09 22.32
CA ALA A 421 -17.21 -50.03 21.62
C ALA A 421 -16.99 -49.96 20.11
N VAL A 422 -17.33 -51.02 19.37
CA VAL A 422 -17.12 -51.14 17.92
C VAL A 422 -18.45 -51.45 17.24
N GLY A 423 -19.13 -50.41 16.78
CA GLY A 423 -20.42 -50.51 16.09
C GLY A 423 -21.22 -49.21 16.19
N ASN A 424 -22.23 -49.08 15.33
CA ASN A 424 -23.21 -47.99 15.44
C ASN A 424 -23.95 -48.13 16.79
N SER A 425 -23.87 -47.10 17.63
CA SER A 425 -24.51 -47.03 18.96
C SER A 425 -24.12 -48.14 19.94
N ALA A 426 -22.95 -48.76 19.78
CA ALA A 426 -22.38 -49.66 20.79
C ALA A 426 -22.04 -48.89 22.07
N LEU A 427 -22.46 -49.40 23.24
CA LEU A 427 -22.34 -48.73 24.54
C LEU A 427 -22.84 -47.26 24.54
N TYR A 428 -23.93 -46.99 23.81
CA TYR A 428 -24.45 -45.62 23.58
C TYR A 428 -24.63 -44.80 24.86
N THR A 429 -25.25 -45.42 25.87
CA THR A 429 -25.28 -44.95 27.26
C THR A 429 -24.54 -45.95 28.13
N ASN A 430 -23.41 -45.51 28.71
CA ASN A 430 -22.59 -46.36 29.57
C ASN A 430 -22.10 -45.58 30.81
N ALA A 431 -22.25 -46.17 31.99
CA ALA A 431 -21.79 -45.60 33.27
C ALA A 431 -20.94 -46.58 34.12
N THR A 432 -20.36 -47.62 33.50
CA THR A 432 -19.35 -48.50 34.13
C THR A 432 -18.11 -48.78 33.26
N ALA A 433 -17.06 -49.26 33.91
CA ALA A 433 -15.78 -49.58 33.31
C ALA A 433 -15.69 -51.01 32.74
N ASN A 434 -14.65 -51.25 31.94
CA ASN A 434 -14.18 -52.56 31.46
C ASN A 434 -15.14 -53.32 30.51
N ASN A 435 -16.10 -52.66 29.85
CA ASN A 435 -17.04 -53.33 28.95
C ASN A 435 -16.51 -53.39 27.49
N VAL A 436 -16.75 -54.52 26.83
CA VAL A 436 -16.45 -54.75 25.41
C VAL A 436 -17.74 -54.98 24.65
N ALA A 437 -18.06 -54.11 23.68
CA ALA A 437 -19.25 -54.17 22.85
C ALA A 437 -18.86 -54.11 21.37
N VAL A 438 -19.09 -55.18 20.61
CA VAL A 438 -18.74 -55.30 19.19
C VAL A 438 -19.99 -55.69 18.39
N GLY A 439 -20.63 -54.72 17.75
CA GLY A 439 -21.87 -54.90 17.00
C GLY A 439 -22.74 -53.65 17.02
N HIS A 440 -23.74 -53.58 16.13
CA HIS A 440 -24.74 -52.51 16.20
C HIS A 440 -25.55 -52.64 17.50
N SER A 441 -25.61 -51.55 18.27
CA SER A 441 -26.35 -51.47 19.54
C SER A 441 -26.02 -52.54 20.59
N ALA A 442 -24.81 -53.12 20.53
CA ALA A 442 -24.31 -53.99 21.60
C ALA A 442 -24.14 -53.18 22.91
N LEU A 443 -24.65 -53.71 24.03
CA LEU A 443 -24.67 -53.04 25.34
C LEU A 443 -25.22 -51.60 25.31
N TYR A 444 -26.26 -51.33 24.51
CA TYR A 444 -26.80 -49.97 24.31
C TYR A 444 -27.17 -49.24 25.62
N SER A 445 -27.77 -49.94 26.59
CA SER A 445 -28.37 -49.36 27.82
C SER A 445 -27.60 -49.66 29.13
N ASN A 446 -26.27 -49.70 29.11
CA ASN A 446 -25.44 -50.23 30.20
C ASN A 446 -25.25 -49.26 31.40
N THR A 447 -26.21 -49.24 32.33
CA THR A 447 -26.25 -48.25 33.43
C THR A 447 -25.37 -48.53 34.65
N SER A 448 -25.12 -49.79 35.03
CA SER A 448 -24.34 -50.14 36.25
C SER A 448 -23.63 -51.51 36.19
N GLY A 449 -23.58 -52.15 35.02
CA GLY A 449 -22.96 -53.47 34.84
C GLY A 449 -21.53 -53.37 34.30
N ASP A 450 -20.52 -53.76 35.08
CA ASP A 450 -19.11 -53.74 34.67
C ASP A 450 -18.60 -55.08 34.12
N ALA A 451 -17.49 -55.03 33.38
CA ALA A 451 -16.74 -56.19 32.86
C ALA A 451 -17.51 -57.12 31.89
N ASN A 452 -18.52 -56.62 31.17
CA ASN A 452 -19.30 -57.42 30.21
C ASN A 452 -18.65 -57.49 28.82
N ILE A 453 -18.84 -58.61 28.11
CA ILE A 453 -18.42 -58.82 26.71
C ILE A 453 -19.66 -59.15 25.86
N ALA A 454 -20.07 -58.22 25.00
CA ALA A 454 -21.17 -58.39 24.05
C ALA A 454 -20.67 -58.29 22.61
N MET A 455 -20.72 -59.39 21.85
CA MET A 455 -20.30 -59.44 20.45
C MET A 455 -21.43 -59.94 19.56
N GLY A 456 -22.10 -59.01 18.88
CA GLY A 456 -23.26 -59.28 18.02
C GLY A 456 -24.18 -58.08 17.90
N ASN A 457 -25.05 -58.09 16.89
CA ASN A 457 -26.13 -57.12 16.76
C ASN A 457 -27.10 -57.23 17.94
N SER A 458 -27.37 -56.11 18.61
CA SER A 458 -28.20 -56.01 19.83
C SER A 458 -27.83 -56.95 20.98
N ALA A 459 -26.60 -57.50 21.00
CA ALA A 459 -26.13 -58.34 22.11
C ALA A 459 -26.15 -57.52 23.43
N MET A 460 -26.82 -58.05 24.46
CA MET A 460 -27.06 -57.38 25.74
C MET A 460 -27.67 -55.96 25.65
N PHE A 461 -28.48 -55.65 24.63
CA PHE A 461 -29.05 -54.31 24.39
C PHE A 461 -29.66 -53.64 25.63
N PHE A 462 -30.41 -54.41 26.43
CA PHE A 462 -31.12 -53.95 27.63
C PHE A 462 -30.40 -54.24 28.97
N ASN A 463 -29.15 -54.74 28.97
CA ASN A 463 -28.44 -55.01 30.24
C ASN A 463 -28.23 -53.70 31.02
N THR A 464 -29.00 -53.50 32.09
CA THR A 464 -28.91 -52.30 32.92
C THR A 464 -27.84 -52.45 33.99
N THR A 465 -27.73 -53.59 34.66
CA THR A 465 -26.93 -53.73 35.89
C THR A 465 -26.04 -54.98 35.97
N GLY A 466 -26.27 -55.99 35.12
CA GLY A 466 -25.57 -57.28 35.16
C GLY A 466 -24.09 -57.18 34.80
N ARG A 467 -23.24 -57.98 35.45
CA ARG A 467 -21.76 -57.91 35.37
C ARG A 467 -21.12 -59.18 34.81
N ARG A 468 -19.90 -59.06 34.29
CA ARG A 468 -19.02 -60.19 33.90
C ARG A 468 -19.66 -61.18 32.90
N ASN A 469 -20.72 -60.78 32.19
CA ASN A 469 -21.41 -61.65 31.25
C ASN A 469 -20.68 -61.71 29.91
N VAL A 470 -20.82 -62.84 29.21
CA VAL A 470 -20.31 -63.05 27.85
C VAL A 470 -21.47 -63.42 26.93
N ALA A 471 -21.79 -62.55 25.98
CA ALA A 471 -22.90 -62.70 25.03
C ALA A 471 -22.37 -62.61 23.59
N ILE A 472 -22.25 -63.74 22.89
CA ILE A 472 -21.65 -63.81 21.56
C ILE A 472 -22.70 -64.32 20.55
N GLY A 473 -23.31 -63.38 19.82
CA GLY A 473 -24.28 -63.65 18.76
C GLY A 473 -25.28 -62.51 18.57
N ASP A 474 -25.87 -62.43 17.37
CA ASP A 474 -27.04 -61.58 17.12
C ASP A 474 -28.19 -61.98 18.07
N GLY A 475 -28.64 -61.04 18.88
CA GLY A 475 -29.68 -61.27 19.90
C GLY A 475 -29.23 -61.96 21.20
N ALA A 476 -27.95 -62.19 21.45
CA ALA A 476 -27.50 -62.85 22.69
C ALA A 476 -27.78 -61.98 23.93
N LEU A 477 -28.47 -62.54 24.95
CA LEU A 477 -28.94 -61.83 26.17
C LEU A 477 -29.77 -60.54 25.90
N THR A 478 -30.39 -60.38 24.74
CA THR A 478 -31.06 -59.11 24.40
C THR A 478 -32.26 -58.77 25.29
N GLY A 479 -33.16 -59.71 25.55
CA GLY A 479 -34.43 -59.45 26.27
C GLY A 479 -34.33 -59.38 27.79
N VAL A 480 -33.13 -59.19 28.36
CA VAL A 480 -32.90 -59.09 29.80
C VAL A 480 -33.26 -57.69 30.31
N SER A 481 -34.56 -57.34 30.26
CA SER A 481 -35.09 -56.07 30.78
C SER A 481 -35.56 -56.16 32.24
N THR A 482 -35.49 -57.34 32.86
CA THR A 482 -36.01 -57.60 34.22
C THR A 482 -35.04 -58.28 35.19
N LEU A 483 -33.96 -58.93 34.73
CA LEU A 483 -32.92 -59.45 35.64
C LEU A 483 -31.93 -58.34 36.01
N SER A 484 -32.24 -57.58 37.06
CA SER A 484 -31.35 -56.55 37.61
C SER A 484 -30.12 -57.10 38.37
N THR A 485 -29.86 -58.41 38.25
CA THR A 485 -28.81 -59.16 38.98
C THR A 485 -28.19 -60.29 38.16
N GLY A 486 -28.32 -60.26 36.83
CA GLY A 486 -27.75 -61.27 35.94
C GLY A 486 -26.24 -61.11 35.80
N ASP A 487 -25.48 -61.70 36.71
CA ASP A 487 -24.01 -61.68 36.71
C ASP A 487 -23.42 -63.03 36.24
N GLU A 488 -22.23 -63.01 35.63
CA GLU A 488 -21.39 -64.18 35.28
C GLU A 488 -22.00 -65.20 34.28
N ASN A 489 -22.98 -64.79 33.47
CA ASN A 489 -23.61 -65.65 32.45
C ASN A 489 -22.75 -65.78 31.17
N VAL A 490 -22.84 -66.93 30.49
CA VAL A 490 -22.21 -67.15 29.17
C VAL A 490 -23.24 -67.68 28.18
N ALA A 491 -23.48 -66.94 27.09
CA ALA A 491 -24.33 -67.36 25.98
C ALA A 491 -23.61 -67.16 24.63
N ILE A 492 -23.57 -68.20 23.82
CA ILE A 492 -22.90 -68.21 22.52
C ILE A 492 -23.87 -68.79 21.49
N GLY A 493 -24.31 -67.96 20.54
CA GLY A 493 -25.26 -68.30 19.49
C GLY A 493 -26.28 -67.20 19.20
N ARG A 494 -27.05 -67.35 18.12
CA ARG A 494 -28.09 -66.38 17.73
C ARG A 494 -29.34 -66.55 18.60
N LEU A 495 -29.86 -65.46 19.15
CA LEU A 495 -30.98 -65.41 20.11
C LEU A 495 -30.77 -66.26 21.40
N THR A 496 -29.54 -66.64 21.75
CA THR A 496 -29.30 -67.42 22.96
C THR A 496 -29.54 -66.59 24.21
N MET A 497 -30.28 -67.15 25.17
CA MET A 497 -30.78 -66.44 26.36
C MET A 497 -31.58 -65.15 26.04
N TRP A 498 -32.20 -65.07 24.86
CA TRP A 498 -33.07 -63.95 24.46
C TRP A 498 -34.22 -63.68 25.44
N GLN A 499 -34.73 -64.72 26.11
CA GLN A 499 -35.69 -64.65 27.22
C GLN A 499 -35.22 -65.57 28.36
N ALA A 500 -34.09 -65.26 28.97
CA ALA A 500 -33.69 -65.91 30.21
C ALA A 500 -34.59 -65.45 31.36
N THR A 501 -35.54 -66.30 31.75
CA THR A 501 -36.10 -66.30 33.11
C THR A 501 -35.14 -67.04 34.04
N SER A 502 -35.12 -66.63 35.32
CA SER A 502 -34.30 -67.22 36.40
C SER A 502 -34.36 -68.74 36.49
#